data_AF-A0A1E1F4S8-F1
#
_entry.id   AF-A0A1E1F4S8-F1
#
_cell.length_a   1.000
_cell.length_b   1.000
_cell.length_c   1.000
_cell.angle_alpha   90.00
_cell.angle_beta   90.00
_cell.angle_gamma   90.00
#
_symmetry.space_group_name_H-M   'P 1'
#
loop_
_entity.id
_entity.type
_entity.pdbx_description
1 polymer ?
#
loop_
_entity_poly.entity_id
_entity_poly.type
_entity_poly.pdbx_seq_one_letter_code
_entity_poly.pdbx_strand_id
1 'polypeptide(L)'
;MSAICLLLDRGEEKLIAAVDRGVIPHTIAMEIARAKDGEVQQALAQAYEEKAIPGNQVLAIRKIIDQRNTSGKQLHKRGSRPGRVQRPVTSEGLIRAYQRETERQKLLIKRASLARSRLLFVANAMRRLLANEHFVTLLRAEGLSTLPRALAERIEPA
;
A
#
# COMPACT_ATOMS: atom_id res chain seq x y z
N MET A 1 -11.54 4.04 3.50
CA MET A 1 -11.23 5.49 3.32
C MET A 1 -9.78 5.59 2.87
N SER A 2 -9.51 6.20 1.71
CA SER A 2 -8.14 6.31 1.18
C SER A 2 -7.27 7.16 2.10
N ALA A 3 -5.98 6.81 2.25
CA ALA A 3 -5.02 7.53 3.08
C ALA A 3 -4.95 9.02 2.74
N ILE A 4 -5.02 9.32 1.45
CA ILE A 4 -5.01 10.68 0.93
C ILE A 4 -6.29 11.42 1.35
N CYS A 5 -7.47 10.78 1.31
CA CYS A 5 -8.72 11.41 1.74
C CYS A 5 -8.69 11.79 3.22
N LEU A 6 -8.22 10.89 4.09
CA LEU A 6 -8.12 11.18 5.53
C LEU A 6 -7.20 12.38 5.80
N LEU A 7 -6.06 12.43 5.13
CA LEU A 7 -5.11 13.53 5.27
C LEU A 7 -5.69 14.85 4.74
N LEU A 8 -6.45 14.79 3.66
CA LEU A 8 -7.16 15.94 3.09
C LEU A 8 -8.24 16.47 4.02
N ASP A 9 -9.10 15.60 4.53
CA ASP A 9 -10.19 15.96 5.45
C ASP A 9 -9.65 16.63 6.73
N ARG A 10 -8.41 16.31 7.11
CA ARG A 10 -7.72 16.88 8.29
C ARG A 10 -6.80 18.06 7.99
N GLY A 11 -6.70 18.49 6.73
CA GLY A 11 -5.84 19.60 6.31
C GLY A 11 -4.33 19.35 6.51
N GLU A 12 -3.89 18.10 6.37
CA GLU A 12 -2.52 17.64 6.65
C GLU A 12 -1.53 17.87 5.51
N GLU A 13 -1.42 19.11 5.03
CA GLU A 13 -0.61 19.44 3.84
C GLU A 13 0.87 19.06 3.98
N LYS A 14 1.48 19.25 5.16
CA LYS A 14 2.88 18.88 5.42
C LYS A 14 3.11 17.37 5.29
N LEU A 15 2.19 16.56 5.78
CA LEU A 15 2.26 15.10 5.64
C LEU A 15 2.03 14.69 4.20
N ILE A 16 1.03 15.28 3.53
CA ILE A 16 0.76 15.01 2.11
C ILE A 16 2.00 15.33 1.25
N ALA A 17 2.63 16.48 1.46
CA ALA A 17 3.82 16.87 0.73
C ALA A 17 5.02 15.95 0.98
N ALA A 18 5.10 15.33 2.15
CA ALA A 18 6.15 14.37 2.50
C ALA A 18 5.89 12.99 1.91
N VAL A 19 4.62 12.58 1.83
CA VAL A 19 4.19 11.36 1.12
C VAL A 19 4.48 11.48 -0.37
N ASP A 20 4.14 12.62 -0.99
CA ASP A 20 4.40 12.87 -2.41
C ASP A 20 5.90 12.86 -2.75
N ARG A 21 6.75 13.31 -1.81
CA ARG A 21 8.22 13.26 -1.94
C ARG A 21 8.82 11.87 -1.66
N GLY A 22 8.01 10.89 -1.26
CA GLY A 22 8.47 9.55 -0.89
C GLY A 22 9.25 9.48 0.43
N VAL A 23 9.17 10.52 1.26
CA VAL A 23 9.87 10.58 2.56
C VAL A 23 9.09 9.84 3.65
N ILE A 24 7.75 9.90 3.60
CA ILE A 24 6.86 9.24 4.54
C ILE A 24 5.98 8.24 3.76
N PRO A 25 5.93 6.95 4.15
CA PRO A 25 4.94 6.03 3.60
C PRO A 25 3.52 6.49 3.95
N HIS A 26 2.58 6.39 2.99
CA HIS A 26 1.20 6.86 3.17
C HIS A 26 0.49 6.26 4.41
N THR A 27 0.75 5.00 4.75
CA THR A 27 0.21 4.33 5.94
C THR A 27 0.62 5.06 7.22
N ILE A 28 1.90 5.41 7.31
CA ILE A 28 2.49 6.10 8.47
C ILE A 28 1.96 7.52 8.56
N ALA A 29 1.81 8.21 7.43
CA ALA A 29 1.20 9.53 7.40
C ALA A 29 -0.23 9.49 7.97
N MET A 30 -1.03 8.45 7.66
CA MET A 30 -2.35 8.29 8.27
C MET A 30 -2.30 8.08 9.78
N GLU A 31 -1.39 7.24 10.26
CA GLU A 31 -1.24 6.96 11.70
C GLU A 31 -0.87 8.23 12.45
N ILE A 32 0.09 9.00 11.94
CA ILE A 32 0.47 10.31 12.51
C ILE A 32 -0.71 11.30 12.46
N ALA A 33 -1.52 11.27 11.41
CA ALA A 33 -2.71 12.12 11.32
C ALA A 33 -3.83 11.70 12.28
N ARG A 34 -3.86 10.44 12.75
CA ARG A 34 -4.83 9.88 13.72
C ARG A 34 -4.37 9.99 15.16
N ALA A 35 -3.09 9.85 15.41
CA ALA A 35 -2.49 9.96 16.73
C ALA A 35 -2.72 11.37 17.31
N LYS A 36 -3.02 11.42 18.61
CA LYS A 36 -2.92 12.66 19.40
C LYS A 36 -1.44 13.02 19.57
N ASP A 37 -1.13 14.29 19.88
CA ASP A 37 0.25 14.78 19.91
C ASP A 37 1.21 13.96 20.80
N GLY A 38 0.70 13.30 21.85
CA GLY A 38 1.48 12.39 22.71
C GLY A 38 1.69 10.97 22.16
N GLU A 39 0.86 10.51 21.23
CA GLU A 39 0.88 9.14 20.68
C GLU A 39 1.75 9.02 19.41
N VAL A 40 2.11 10.15 18.78
CA VAL A 40 2.85 10.18 17.51
C VAL A 40 4.25 9.55 17.64
N GLN A 41 4.95 9.79 18.76
CA GLN A 41 6.27 9.20 19.00
C GLN A 41 6.19 7.68 19.18
N GLN A 42 5.14 7.20 19.83
CA GLN A 42 4.90 5.78 20.02
C GLN A 42 4.61 5.10 18.67
N ALA A 43 3.77 5.70 17.83
CA ALA A 43 3.50 5.19 16.48
C ALA A 43 4.77 5.14 15.62
N LEU A 44 5.65 6.15 15.71
CA LEU A 44 6.93 6.16 15.01
C LEU A 44 7.90 5.08 15.49
N ALA A 45 7.99 4.88 16.80
CA ALA A 45 8.84 3.86 17.40
C ALA A 45 8.38 2.46 16.98
N GLN A 46 7.07 2.20 17.06
CA GLN A 46 6.48 0.95 16.62
C GLN A 46 6.72 0.69 15.12
N ALA A 47 6.52 1.70 14.26
CA ALA A 47 6.77 1.56 12.83
C ALA A 47 8.25 1.28 12.48
N TYR A 48 9.18 1.74 13.31
CA TYR A 48 10.59 1.40 13.18
C TYR A 48 10.88 -0.04 13.63
N GLU A 49 10.35 -0.45 14.79
CA GLU A 49 10.49 -1.79 15.34
C GLU A 49 9.92 -2.87 14.38
N GLU A 50 8.77 -2.58 13.77
CA GLU A 50 8.11 -3.43 12.77
C GLU A 50 8.79 -3.39 11.39
N LYS A 51 9.89 -2.63 11.24
CA LYS A 51 10.64 -2.42 9.99
C LYS A 51 9.79 -1.83 8.85
N ALA A 52 8.67 -1.17 9.17
CA ALA A 52 7.86 -0.45 8.20
C ALA A 52 8.57 0.79 7.65
N ILE A 53 9.56 1.31 8.40
CA ILE A 53 10.34 2.51 8.05
C ILE A 53 11.81 2.30 8.42
N PRO A 54 12.77 2.57 7.52
CA PRO A 54 14.19 2.52 7.84
C PRO A 54 14.62 3.69 8.73
N GLY A 55 15.64 3.51 9.57
CA GLY A 55 16.05 4.50 10.58
C GLY A 55 16.43 5.88 10.02
N ASN A 56 16.95 5.94 8.79
CA ASN A 56 17.22 7.20 8.09
C ASN A 56 15.94 7.98 7.74
N GLN A 57 14.83 7.28 7.47
CA GLN A 57 13.53 7.91 7.29
C GLN A 57 12.98 8.39 8.63
N VAL A 58 13.09 7.63 9.73
CA VAL A 58 12.57 8.02 11.06
C VAL A 58 12.96 9.45 11.46
N LEU A 59 14.23 9.82 11.28
CA LEU A 59 14.72 11.18 11.57
C LEU A 59 14.08 12.25 10.67
N ALA A 60 13.90 11.95 9.38
CA ALA A 60 13.24 12.84 8.44
C ALA A 60 11.75 13.04 8.79
N ILE A 61 11.07 11.95 9.16
CA ILE A 61 9.66 12.00 9.60
C ILE A 61 9.51 12.80 10.88
N ARG A 62 10.39 12.57 11.87
CA ARG A 62 10.42 13.34 13.13
C ARG A 62 10.53 14.83 12.88
N LYS A 63 11.44 15.25 11.99
CA LYS A 63 11.59 16.66 11.62
C LYS A 63 10.31 17.25 11.01
N ILE A 64 9.57 16.46 10.22
CA ILE A 64 8.31 16.89 9.61
C ILE A 64 7.22 17.04 10.68
N ILE A 65 7.16 16.12 11.65
CA ILE A 65 6.25 16.19 12.80
C ILE A 65 6.56 17.39 13.68
N ASP A 66 7.83 17.62 14.01
CA ASP A 66 8.23 18.77 14.83
C ASP A 66 7.84 20.09 14.13
N GLN A 67 8.04 20.18 12.81
CA GLN A 67 7.57 21.31 12.01
C GLN A 67 6.04 21.42 12.00
N ARG A 68 5.31 20.30 11.94
CA ARG A 68 3.85 20.29 12.03
C ARG A 68 3.35 20.78 13.40
N ASN A 69 3.99 20.35 14.49
CA ASN A 69 3.59 20.72 15.85
C ASN A 69 3.90 22.19 16.16
N THR A 70 5.04 22.69 15.67
CA THR A 70 5.47 24.08 15.91
C THR A 70 4.78 25.11 15.02
N SER A 71 4.42 24.76 13.78
CA SER A 71 3.88 25.72 12.79
C SER A 71 2.60 25.26 12.11
N GLY A 72 1.88 24.32 12.72
CA GLY A 72 0.59 23.82 12.23
C GLY A 72 0.70 22.87 11.04
N LYS A 73 -0.45 22.39 10.55
CA LYS A 73 -0.54 21.35 9.50
C LYS A 73 -0.27 21.83 8.07
N GLN A 74 -0.44 23.13 7.85
CA GLN A 74 -0.36 23.81 6.56
C GLN A 74 1.09 24.08 6.17
N LEU A 75 1.39 24.14 4.86
CA LEU A 75 2.69 24.67 4.42
C LEU A 75 2.70 26.19 4.58
N HIS A 76 3.55 26.72 5.47
CA HIS A 76 3.78 28.16 5.53
C HIS A 76 4.40 28.68 4.22
N LYS A 77 3.74 29.66 3.59
CA LYS A 77 4.24 30.40 2.41
C LYS A 77 5.42 31.34 2.73
N ARG A 78 5.91 31.36 3.99
CA ARG A 78 6.80 32.41 4.48
C ARG A 78 8.27 32.02 4.30
N GLY A 79 8.93 32.72 3.39
CA GLY A 79 10.39 32.75 3.28
C GLY A 79 11.00 31.67 2.38
N SER A 80 10.67 31.70 1.09
CA SER A 80 11.47 31.01 0.08
C SER A 80 12.89 31.56 0.13
N ARG A 81 13.87 30.75 0.58
CA ARG A 81 15.27 31.00 0.24
C ARG A 81 15.37 31.09 -1.29
N PRO A 82 16.02 32.11 -1.87
CA PRO A 82 16.15 32.21 -3.32
C PRO A 82 16.89 30.96 -3.81
N GLY A 83 16.17 30.08 -4.52
CA GLY A 83 16.72 28.84 -5.08
C GLY A 83 15.92 27.56 -4.82
N ARG A 84 14.98 27.52 -3.86
CA ARG A 84 14.16 26.30 -3.62
C ARG A 84 12.67 26.62 -3.57
N VAL A 85 12.07 26.80 -4.74
CA VAL A 85 10.62 26.87 -4.91
C VAL A 85 10.03 25.50 -4.56
N GLN A 86 9.70 25.29 -3.27
CA GLN A 86 8.72 24.24 -2.95
C GLN A 86 7.40 24.74 -3.49
N ARG A 87 6.98 24.19 -4.65
CA ARG A 87 5.65 24.46 -5.19
C ARG A 87 4.64 24.20 -4.07
N PRO A 88 3.76 25.17 -3.76
CA PRO A 88 2.70 24.93 -2.79
C PRO A 88 1.93 23.69 -3.25
N VAL A 89 1.52 22.85 -2.29
CA VAL A 89 0.56 21.78 -2.55
C VAL A 89 -0.71 22.47 -3.04
N THR A 90 -0.90 22.53 -4.36
CA THR A 90 -2.09 23.13 -4.94
C THR A 90 -3.23 22.12 -4.84
N SER A 91 -4.46 22.60 -4.73
CA SER A 91 -5.68 21.79 -4.85
C SER A 91 -5.62 20.85 -6.06
N GLU A 92 -5.01 21.30 -7.16
CA GLU A 92 -4.79 20.52 -8.37
C GLU A 92 -3.77 19.37 -8.19
N GLY A 93 -2.69 19.58 -7.43
CA GLY A 93 -1.75 18.52 -7.06
C GLY A 93 -2.40 17.42 -6.22
N LEU A 94 -3.31 17.83 -5.32
CA LEU A 94 -4.08 16.93 -4.47
C LEU A 94 -5.09 16.09 -5.25
N ILE A 95 -5.83 16.70 -6.19
CA ILE A 95 -6.75 15.99 -7.09
C ILE A 95 -5.98 14.95 -7.93
N ARG A 96 -4.81 15.33 -8.45
CA ARG A 96 -3.95 14.41 -9.22
C ARG A 96 -3.43 13.24 -8.37
N ALA A 97 -3.08 13.47 -7.11
CA ALA A 97 -2.63 12.41 -6.20
C ALA A 97 -3.78 11.44 -5.88
N TYR A 98 -4.98 11.96 -5.61
CA TYR A 98 -6.18 11.15 -5.41
C TYR A 98 -6.52 10.31 -6.65
N GLN A 99 -6.55 10.92 -7.83
CA GLN A 99 -6.82 10.22 -9.09
C GLN A 99 -5.87 9.05 -9.31
N ARG A 100 -4.55 9.28 -9.17
CA ARG A 100 -3.53 8.23 -9.29
C ARG A 100 -3.77 7.06 -8.32
N GLU A 101 -4.12 7.35 -7.07
CA GLU A 101 -4.39 6.30 -6.09
C GLU A 101 -5.66 5.52 -6.43
N THR A 102 -6.72 6.18 -6.89
CA THR A 102 -7.94 5.49 -7.33
C THR A 102 -7.70 4.60 -8.55
N GLU A 103 -6.89 5.04 -9.51
CA GLU A 103 -6.53 4.25 -10.68
C GLU A 103 -5.71 3.01 -10.29
N ARG A 104 -4.75 3.17 -9.38
CA ARG A 104 -3.96 2.07 -8.84
C ARG A 104 -4.86 1.01 -8.17
N GLN A 105 -5.80 1.44 -7.34
CA GLN A 105 -6.73 0.53 -6.67
C GLN A 105 -7.64 -0.18 -7.67
N LYS A 106 -8.20 0.54 -8.64
CA LYS A 106 -9.00 -0.06 -9.73
C LYS A 106 -8.21 -1.11 -10.50
N LEU A 107 -6.94 -0.83 -10.82
CA LEU A 107 -6.08 -1.79 -11.51
C LEU A 107 -5.81 -3.04 -10.68
N LEU A 108 -5.57 -2.88 -9.37
CA LEU A 108 -5.34 -4.01 -8.47
C LEU A 108 -6.57 -4.92 -8.39
N ILE A 109 -7.77 -4.35 -8.27
CA ILE A 109 -9.03 -5.10 -8.26
C ILE A 109 -9.20 -5.86 -9.58
N LYS A 110 -8.95 -5.22 -10.73
CA LYS A 110 -9.03 -5.87 -12.05
C LYS A 110 -8.06 -7.05 -12.15
N ARG A 111 -6.80 -6.88 -11.72
CA ARG A 111 -5.79 -7.94 -11.73
C ARG A 111 -6.18 -9.10 -10.81
N ALA A 112 -6.66 -8.81 -9.60
CA ALA A 112 -7.11 -9.83 -8.66
C ALA A 112 -8.31 -10.63 -9.20
N SER A 113 -9.26 -9.95 -9.83
CA SER A 113 -10.42 -10.59 -10.48
C SER A 113 -9.99 -11.54 -11.60
N LEU A 114 -9.08 -11.10 -12.47
CA LEU A 114 -8.54 -11.92 -13.56
C LEU A 114 -7.75 -13.13 -13.04
N ALA A 115 -6.91 -12.93 -12.02
CA ALA A 115 -6.16 -14.02 -11.40
C ALA A 115 -7.11 -15.06 -10.78
N ARG A 116 -8.15 -14.59 -10.08
CA ARG A 116 -9.17 -15.46 -9.46
C ARG A 116 -9.93 -16.27 -10.51
N SER A 117 -10.38 -15.65 -11.60
CA SER A 117 -11.14 -16.36 -12.64
C SER A 117 -10.28 -17.42 -13.34
N ARG A 118 -9.02 -17.11 -13.66
CA ARG A 118 -8.07 -18.08 -14.25
C ARG A 118 -7.76 -19.22 -13.29
N LEU A 119 -7.52 -18.93 -12.02
CA LEU A 119 -7.22 -19.96 -11.02
C LEU A 119 -8.41 -20.89 -10.80
N LEU A 120 -9.63 -20.34 -10.77
CA LEU A 120 -10.86 -21.12 -10.66
C LEU A 120 -11.05 -22.04 -11.88
N PHE A 121 -10.80 -21.52 -13.09
CA PHE A 121 -10.83 -22.31 -14.31
C PHE A 121 -9.83 -23.49 -14.25
N VAL A 122 -8.57 -23.21 -13.92
CA VAL A 122 -7.53 -24.25 -13.83
C VAL A 122 -7.86 -25.27 -12.74
N ALA A 123 -8.27 -24.84 -11.55
CA ALA A 123 -8.62 -25.75 -10.46
C ALA A 123 -9.80 -26.66 -10.83
N ASN A 124 -10.83 -26.12 -11.48
CA ASN A 124 -11.97 -26.91 -11.96
C ASN A 124 -11.56 -27.91 -13.05
N ALA A 125 -10.74 -27.48 -14.02
CA ALA A 125 -10.24 -28.36 -15.07
C ALA A 125 -9.39 -29.50 -14.50
N MET A 126 -8.48 -29.19 -13.57
CA MET A 126 -7.68 -30.18 -12.87
C MET A 126 -8.54 -31.14 -12.04
N ARG A 127 -9.58 -30.67 -11.32
CA ARG A 127 -10.53 -31.57 -10.64
C ARG A 127 -11.18 -32.55 -11.61
N ARG A 128 -11.63 -32.08 -12.79
CA ARG A 128 -12.25 -32.95 -13.79
C ARG A 128 -11.26 -33.96 -14.40
N LEU A 129 -10.04 -33.52 -14.70
CA LEU A 129 -9.00 -34.38 -15.27
C LEU A 129 -8.52 -35.44 -14.27
N LEU A 130 -8.29 -35.06 -13.01
CA LEU A 130 -7.82 -35.97 -11.97
C LEU A 130 -8.91 -36.94 -11.48
N ALA A 131 -10.18 -36.64 -11.73
CA ALA A 131 -11.27 -37.59 -11.52
C ALA A 131 -11.28 -38.74 -12.56
N ASN A 132 -10.50 -38.62 -13.65
CA ASN A 132 -10.38 -39.67 -14.67
C ASN A 132 -9.20 -40.60 -14.34
N GLU A 133 -9.50 -41.85 -13.99
CA GLU A 133 -8.49 -42.85 -13.62
C GLU A 133 -7.50 -43.18 -14.74
N HIS A 134 -7.93 -43.17 -16.01
CA HIS A 134 -7.02 -43.41 -17.14
C HIS A 134 -6.00 -42.27 -17.27
N PHE A 135 -6.43 -41.02 -17.07
CA PHE A 135 -5.55 -39.87 -17.07
C PHE A 135 -4.52 -39.93 -15.92
N VAL A 136 -4.96 -40.27 -14.71
CA VAL A 136 -4.07 -40.43 -13.54
C VAL A 136 -3.06 -41.56 -13.76
N THR A 137 -3.48 -42.67 -14.36
CA THR A 137 -2.61 -43.80 -14.68
C THR A 137 -1.52 -43.40 -15.66
N LEU A 138 -1.88 -42.64 -16.70
CA LEU A 138 -0.94 -42.12 -17.69
C LEU A 138 0.06 -41.14 -17.05
N LEU A 139 -0.40 -40.22 -16.19
CA LEU A 139 0.49 -39.31 -15.45
C LEU A 139 1.51 -40.06 -14.58
N ARG A 140 1.13 -41.19 -13.95
CA ARG A 140 2.07 -42.01 -13.17
C ARG A 140 3.10 -42.69 -14.07
N ALA A 141 2.67 -43.25 -15.21
CA ALA A 141 3.56 -43.90 -16.16
C ALA A 141 4.61 -42.92 -16.72
N GLU A 142 4.21 -41.67 -16.96
CA GLU A 142 5.09 -40.60 -17.48
C GLU A 142 5.86 -39.85 -16.38
N GLY A 143 5.74 -40.24 -15.10
CA GLY A 143 6.43 -39.58 -13.99
C GLY A 143 5.91 -38.19 -13.60
N LEU A 144 4.72 -37.80 -14.06
CA LEU A 144 4.08 -36.50 -13.82
C LEU A 144 3.04 -36.55 -12.68
N SER A 145 3.42 -37.15 -11.55
CA SER A 145 2.50 -37.42 -10.43
C SER A 145 2.42 -36.30 -9.38
N THR A 146 3.24 -35.25 -9.50
CA THR A 146 3.31 -34.15 -8.52
C THR A 146 2.44 -32.96 -8.92
N LEU A 147 1.83 -32.31 -7.92
CA LEU A 147 0.96 -31.16 -8.13
C LEU A 147 1.42 -29.97 -7.25
N PRO A 148 1.44 -28.73 -7.76
CA PRO A 148 1.78 -27.57 -6.94
C PRO A 148 0.85 -27.42 -5.73
N ARG A 149 1.41 -27.26 -4.52
CA ARG A 149 0.65 -27.18 -3.26
C ARG A 149 -0.54 -26.21 -3.32
N ALA A 150 -0.35 -25.02 -3.89
CA ALA A 150 -1.42 -24.03 -4.02
C ALA A 150 -2.61 -24.51 -4.87
N LEU A 151 -2.39 -25.38 -5.85
CA LEU A 151 -3.48 -25.99 -6.61
C LEU A 151 -4.08 -27.18 -5.86
N ALA A 152 -3.26 -28.00 -5.19
CA ALA A 152 -3.73 -29.16 -4.41
C ALA A 152 -4.77 -28.75 -3.36
N GLU A 153 -4.44 -27.74 -2.54
CA GLU A 153 -5.32 -27.18 -1.50
C GLU A 153 -6.67 -26.65 -2.04
N ARG A 154 -6.78 -26.38 -3.35
CA ARG A 154 -8.00 -25.85 -4.00
C ARG A 154 -8.81 -26.93 -4.73
N ILE A 155 -8.20 -28.08 -4.98
CA ILE A 155 -8.77 -29.20 -5.72
C ILE A 155 -9.38 -30.21 -4.75
N GLU A 156 -8.81 -30.36 -3.54
CA GLU A 156 -9.34 -31.23 -2.50
C GLU A 156 -10.80 -30.86 -2.12
N PRO A 157 -11.69 -31.85 -1.96
CA PRO A 157 -13.02 -31.61 -1.42
C PRO A 157 -12.90 -31.14 0.03
N ALA A 158 -13.71 -30.15 0.41
CA ALA A 158 -13.85 -29.71 1.80
C ALA A 158 -14.45 -30.83 2.67
#